data_AF-A0A2X2J3J3-F1
#
_entry.id   AF-A0A2X2J3J3-F1
#
_cell.length_a   1.000
_cell.length_b   1.000
_cell.length_c   1.000
_cell.angle_alpha   90.00
_cell.angle_beta   90.00
_cell.angle_gamma   90.00
#
_symmetry.space_group_name_H-M   'P 1'
#
loop_
_entity.id
_entity.type
_entity.pdbx_description
1 polymer ?
#
loop_
_entity_poly.entity_id
_entity_poly.type
_entity_poly.pdbx_seq_one_letter_code
_entity_poly.pdbx_strand_id
1 'polypeptide(L)' 'MTYRINPDRAAPWNGLPELPIAPEYYQTVEIYEQLGNAKAAIGRLQGRSIVIPNQGILINSISL' A
#
# COMPACT_ATOMS: atom_id res chain seq x y z
N MET A 1 -11.90 3.97 19.88
CA MET A 1 -11.07 3.37 18.81
C MET A 1 -11.96 3.02 17.62
N THR A 2 -11.75 3.66 16.46
CA THR A 2 -12.53 3.43 15.21
C THR A 2 -12.20 2.07 14.57
N TYR A 3 -11.02 1.51 14.86
CA TYR A 3 -10.60 0.19 14.39
C TYR A 3 -10.89 -0.86 15.47
N ARG A 4 -11.92 -1.67 15.24
CA ARG A 4 -12.17 -2.89 16.04
C ARG A 4 -11.16 -3.94 15.60
N ILE A 5 -10.54 -4.63 16.54
CA ILE A 5 -9.72 -5.81 16.24
C ILE A 5 -10.68 -6.99 16.08
N ASN A 6 -10.47 -7.86 15.08
CA ASN A 6 -11.28 -9.07 14.92
C ASN A 6 -11.20 -9.92 16.20
N PRO A 7 -12.31 -10.09 16.96
CA PRO A 7 -12.28 -10.82 18.21
C PRO A 7 -12.11 -12.34 18.02
N ASP A 8 -12.52 -12.87 16.87
CA ASP A 8 -12.42 -14.30 16.57
C ASP A 8 -11.95 -14.53 15.13
N ARG A 9 -10.79 -15.18 14.99
CA ARG A 9 -10.17 -15.49 13.70
C ARG A 9 -10.64 -16.82 13.12
N ALA A 10 -11.39 -17.63 13.88
CA ALA A 10 -11.94 -18.89 13.43
C ALA A 10 -13.31 -18.73 12.73
N ALA A 11 -13.97 -17.58 12.91
CA ALA A 11 -15.26 -17.27 12.30
C ALA A 11 -15.17 -16.15 11.25
N PRO A 12 -16.02 -16.15 10.20
CA PRO A 12 -16.12 -15.04 9.27
C PRO A 12 -16.50 -13.74 9.98
N TRP A 13 -15.74 -12.67 9.75
CA TRP A 13 -15.97 -11.38 10.41
C TRP A 13 -17.01 -10.53 9.65
N ASN A 14 -18.26 -10.98 9.68
CA ASN A 14 -19.38 -10.30 9.00
C ASN A 14 -19.73 -8.92 9.57
N GLY A 15 -19.21 -8.59 10.76
CA GLY A 15 -19.34 -7.28 11.40
C GLY A 15 -18.14 -6.35 11.17
N LEU A 16 -17.35 -6.60 10.13
CA LEU A 16 -16.24 -5.72 9.73
C LEU A 16 -16.79 -4.28 9.53
N PRO A 17 -16.24 -3.28 10.23
CA PRO A 17 -16.65 -1.89 10.02
C PRO A 17 -16.32 -1.44 8.60
N GLU A 18 -17.17 -0.58 8.04
CA GLU A 18 -16.89 0.06 6.75
C GLU A 18 -15.60 0.89 6.82
N LEU A 19 -14.96 1.04 5.66
CA LEU A 19 -13.74 1.85 5.56
C LEU A 19 -14.04 3.29 5.98
N PRO A 20 -13.27 3.86 6.92
CA PRO A 20 -13.48 5.23 7.33
C PRO A 20 -13.06 6.17 6.19
N ILE A 21 -14.02 6.94 5.68
CA ILE A 21 -13.82 7.91 4.58
C ILE A 21 -13.47 9.32 5.06
N ALA A 22 -13.42 9.55 6.38
CA ALA A 22 -13.17 10.88 6.92
C ALA A 22 -11.72 11.32 6.61
N PRO A 23 -11.52 12.54 6.08
CA PRO A 23 -10.19 13.04 5.70
C PRO A 23 -9.16 13.01 6.84
N GLU A 24 -9.59 13.22 8.08
CA GLU A 24 -8.72 13.27 9.26
C GLU A 24 -7.87 12.00 9.46
N TYR A 25 -8.32 10.85 8.93
CA TYR A 25 -7.63 9.57 9.08
C TYR A 25 -6.47 9.37 8.11
N TYR A 26 -6.40 10.11 7.00
CA TYR A 26 -5.38 9.93 5.97
C TYR A 26 -4.72 11.24 5.50
N GLN A 27 -5.31 12.40 5.80
CA GLN A 27 -4.77 13.71 5.43
C GLN A 27 -3.86 14.29 6.52
N THR A 28 -2.97 13.46 7.08
CA THR A 28 -1.95 13.95 8.02
C THR A 28 -0.62 14.20 7.30
N VAL A 29 0.23 15.03 7.89
CA VAL A 29 1.55 15.35 7.35
C VAL A 29 2.37 14.07 7.19
N GLU A 30 2.35 13.20 8.20
CA GLU A 30 3.09 11.94 8.22
C GLU A 30 2.67 11.01 7.07
N ILE A 31 1.35 10.88 6.82
CA ILE A 31 0.85 10.05 5.72
C ILE A 31 1.26 10.64 4.37
N TYR A 32 1.20 11.97 4.21
CA TYR A 32 1.60 12.61 2.96
C TYR A 32 3.09 12.55 2.69
N GLU A 33 3.94 12.66 3.71
CA GLU A 33 5.38 12.47 3.59
C GLU A 33 5.70 11.05 3.10
N GLN A 34 5.08 10.04 3.72
CA GLN A 34 5.23 8.65 3.30
C GLN A 34 4.71 8.42 1.87
N LEU A 35 3.59 9.03 1.52
CA LEU A 35 3.03 8.96 0.16
C LEU A 35 3.98 9.59 -0.87
N GLY A 36 4.60 10.72 -0.55
CA GLY A 36 5.61 11.35 -1.40
C GLY A 36 6.82 10.44 -1.63
N ASN A 37 7.34 9.84 -0.55
CA ASN A 37 8.45 8.89 -0.62
C ASN A 37 8.11 7.65 -1.47
N ALA A 38 6.92 7.07 -1.26
CA ALA A 38 6.44 5.93 -2.03
C ALA A 38 6.30 6.26 -3.51
N LYS A 39 5.69 7.41 -3.85
CA LYS A 39 5.53 7.86 -5.24
C LYS A 39 6.88 8.06 -5.93
N ALA A 40 7.84 8.66 -5.24
CA ALA A 40 9.20 8.82 -5.76
C ALA A 40 9.89 7.47 -6.00
N ALA A 41 9.71 6.50 -5.10
CA ALA A 41 10.26 5.15 -5.26
C ALA A 41 9.65 4.42 -6.46
N ILE A 42 8.33 4.51 -6.65
CA ILE A 42 7.63 3.95 -7.82
C ILE A 42 8.13 4.60 -9.11
N GLY A 43 8.25 5.94 -9.13
CA GLY A 43 8.79 6.65 -10.30
C GLY A 43 10.21 6.22 -10.66
N ARG A 44 11.08 5.99 -9.66
CA ARG A 44 12.43 5.44 -9.89
C ARG A 44 12.39 4.01 -10.43
N LEU A 45 11.51 3.17 -9.90
CA LEU A 45 11.35 1.80 -10.39
C LEU A 45 10.89 1.80 -11.85
N GLN A 46 9.87 2.60 -12.18
CA GLN A 46 9.35 2.73 -13.54
C GLN A 46 10.40 3.28 -14.53
N GLY A 47 11.17 4.29 -14.11
CA GLY A 47 12.27 4.82 -14.93
C GLY A 47 13.36 3.77 -15.19
N ARG A 48 13.67 2.94 -14.18
CA ARG A 48 14.66 1.86 -14.29
C ARG A 48 14.14 0.63 -15.03
N SER A 49 12.85 0.33 -14.97
CA SER A 49 12.26 -0.84 -15.63
C SER A 49 12.30 -0.72 -17.14
N ILE A 50 12.10 0.48 -17.68
CA ILE A 50 12.07 0.74 -19.12
C ILE A 50 13.44 0.53 -19.77
N VAL A 51 14.52 0.74 -19.01
CA VAL A 51 15.90 0.58 -19.50
C VAL A 51 16.47 -0.83 -19.32
N ILE A 52 15.73 -1.75 -18.69
CA ILE A 52 16.15 -3.15 -18.53
C ILE A 52 15.82 -3.94 -19.82
N PRO A 53 16.82 -4.47 -20.54
CA PRO A 53 16.59 -5.13 -21.83
C PRO A 53 15.77 -6.42 -21.73
N ASN A 54 15.93 -7.16 -20.62
CA ASN A 54 15.21 -8.40 -20.36
C ASN A 54 14.15 -8.19 -19.27
N GLN A 55 12.92 -7.93 -19.70
CA GLN A 55 11.77 -7.69 -18.82
C GLN A 55 11.40 -8.91 -17.96
N GLY A 56 11.79 -10.13 -18.36
CA GLY A 56 11.59 -11.34 -17.56
C GLY A 56 12.41 -11.34 -16.27
N ILE A 57 13.62 -10.77 -16.30
CA ILE A 57 14.47 -10.63 -15.09
C ILE A 57 13.85 -9.61 -14.13
N LEU A 58 13.29 -8.52 -14.64
CA LEU A 58 12.61 -7.51 -13.83
C LEU A 58 11.42 -8.11 -13.07
N ILE A 59 10.52 -8.81 -13.77
CA ILE A 59 9.33 -9.43 -13.17
C ILE A 59 9.70 -10.41 -12.06
N ASN A 60 10.74 -11.22 -12.29
CA ASN A 60 11.21 -12.20 -11.31
C ASN A 60 11.85 -11.52 -10.07
N SER A 61 12.48 -10.36 -10.24
CA SER A 61 13.16 -9.65 -9.15
C SER A 61 12.23 -8.81 -8.26
N ILE A 62 11.04 -8.47 -8.73
CA ILE A 62 10.04 -7.69 -7.97
C ILE A 62 8.91 -8.54 -7.38
N SER A 63 8.76 -9.79 -7.82
CA SER A 63 7.71 -10.71 -7.33
C SER A 63 8.18 -11.61 -6.17
N LEU A 64 9.50 -11.72 -5.97
CA LEU A 64 10.13 -12.48 -4.88
C LEU A 64 10.42 -11.57 -3.68
#